data_AF-A0A8H7XEU0-F1
#
_entry.id   AF-A0A8H7XEU0-F1
#
_cell.length_a   1.000
_cell.length_b   1.000
_cell.length_c   1.000
_cell.angle_alpha   90.00
_cell.angle_beta   90.00
_cell.angle_gamma   90.00
#
_symmetry.space_group_name_H-M   'P 1'
#
loop_
_entity.id
_entity.type
_entity.pdbx_description
1 polymer ?
#
loop_
_entity_poly.entity_id
_entity_poly.type
_entity_poly.pdbx_seq_one_letter_code
_entity_poly.pdbx_strand_id
1 'polypeptide(L)'
;MYLFKFSLFFCILLCLEWEFSAAEAEAEAEPVDMIPPTPKNRTWFSSLSMHVQSLLYLSQSFANASSPVLDCSPEALAKLLPSHATITYAVPVAANGTWSKPSPAFPAPNVGLPELCAVAVNVISSPTSSYNFGLFLPGEWNSRFLASGNGGFGGGINWNDMGTSALSGFVGMSTDTGHLSVGGDASWALNNPETQTDWGYRAMHGSVELGKLIVEKYYGSKIKYSYYSACSTGGRQGLKEIQMFPEDFDGVVAAAPAWWTSRLQPWSLTVGLWNLPVDSPTHIPSTLFPIIAKEVMRQCDPQDGLIDGIIQEPESCEFIMETLLCTPQSDTSTCLTAPQLKTLYKIYHDWSETNNTFLFPHYSLGSEAQYPFLLNMDSSTPSSYGTSWISNMVLNLTDAGYNWFTGYNISSVFLGDTLNPGHANADNFDISPFARRGGKLIHYHGYSDGLIPAEFSIYFHKQVLATLIPRGATVDDFYKFYLVPGMQHCSRSAGDAPWYINGGGQAFTLGSTVHGVPGFEDARHDVLRAVMRWVEEGVAPGEIVATKFVDDVVGRGVKRQRKLCPYPERARFDGVGDPDLEGSWRCVGLF
;
A
#
# COMPACT_ATOMS: atom_id res chain seq x y z
N MET A 1 -4.83 -46.12 -19.68
CA MET A 1 -4.92 -47.50 -20.22
C MET A 1 -3.64 -48.24 -19.80
N TYR A 2 -3.76 -49.11 -18.78
CA TYR A 2 -2.81 -50.14 -18.28
C TYR A 2 -1.40 -49.73 -17.78
N LEU A 3 -0.81 -50.28 -16.71
CA LEU A 3 -1.24 -50.97 -15.47
C LEU A 3 0.04 -51.21 -14.61
N PHE A 4 -0.05 -51.01 -13.28
CA PHE A 4 0.61 -51.66 -12.10
C PHE A 4 1.99 -52.37 -12.20
N LYS A 5 2.97 -52.13 -11.30
CA LYS A 5 3.14 -52.52 -9.85
C LYS A 5 3.11 -54.04 -9.57
N PHE A 6 4.14 -54.57 -8.89
CA PHE A 6 4.10 -55.55 -7.76
C PHE A 6 5.54 -55.77 -7.21
N SER A 7 5.82 -55.63 -5.91
CA SER A 7 5.66 -56.63 -4.82
C SER A 7 6.01 -55.96 -3.46
N LEU A 8 5.59 -56.34 -2.25
CA LEU A 8 4.55 -57.19 -1.60
C LEU A 8 4.73 -56.86 -0.08
N PHE A 9 3.78 -56.26 0.65
CA PHE A 9 2.77 -56.87 1.56
C PHE A 9 3.25 -57.82 2.68
N PHE A 10 3.04 -57.44 3.97
CA PHE A 10 1.95 -57.89 4.89
C PHE A 10 2.11 -57.17 6.28
N CYS A 11 1.19 -56.36 6.84
CA CYS A 11 -0.16 -56.59 7.45
C CYS A 11 -0.08 -57.29 8.83
N ILE A 12 -0.75 -56.93 9.96
CA ILE A 12 -2.18 -56.62 10.31
C ILE A 12 -2.17 -55.97 11.73
N LEU A 13 -2.80 -54.82 12.07
CA LEU A 13 -4.22 -54.43 12.33
C LEU A 13 -4.85 -54.91 13.67
N LEU A 14 -5.40 -53.99 14.49
CA LEU A 14 -6.83 -53.94 14.88
C LEU A 14 -7.19 -52.74 15.78
N CYS A 15 -8.31 -52.09 15.44
CA CYS A 15 -8.99 -50.94 16.06
C CYS A 15 -9.87 -51.32 17.26
N LEU A 16 -10.36 -50.31 18.01
CA LEU A 16 -11.80 -50.11 18.29
C LEU A 16 -12.07 -48.73 18.95
N GLU A 17 -13.11 -48.06 18.44
CA GLU A 17 -13.78 -46.84 18.93
C GLU A 17 -14.67 -47.12 20.15
N TRP A 18 -15.13 -46.07 20.87
CA TRP A 18 -16.53 -45.90 21.33
C TRP A 18 -16.81 -44.52 21.97
N GLU A 19 -18.04 -44.03 21.76
CA GLU A 19 -18.60 -42.71 22.09
C GLU A 19 -19.25 -42.58 23.49
N PHE A 20 -19.36 -41.32 23.95
CA PHE A 20 -20.36 -40.64 24.82
C PHE A 20 -21.18 -41.38 25.91
N SER A 21 -21.19 -40.84 27.14
CA SER A 21 -22.37 -40.21 27.81
C SER A 21 -22.16 -39.88 29.31
N ALA A 22 -22.71 -38.72 29.74
CA ALA A 22 -23.19 -38.28 31.07
C ALA A 22 -22.19 -38.25 32.27
N ALA A 23 -21.83 -37.10 32.86
CA ALA A 23 -22.59 -36.07 33.62
C ALA A 23 -22.66 -36.34 35.15
N GLU A 24 -22.09 -35.37 35.89
CA GLU A 24 -22.43 -34.81 37.22
C GLU A 24 -22.73 -35.77 38.40
N ALA A 25 -21.95 -35.74 39.48
CA ALA A 25 -22.06 -34.91 40.71
C ALA A 25 -21.76 -35.89 41.86
N GLU A 26 -21.29 -35.60 43.08
CA GLU A 26 -21.22 -34.44 43.95
C GLU A 26 -20.39 -34.90 45.18
N ALA A 27 -19.78 -33.96 45.92
CA ALA A 27 -19.57 -33.97 47.38
C ALA A 27 -18.71 -35.12 48.02
N GLU A 28 -17.95 -34.97 49.09
CA GLU A 28 -17.67 -33.89 50.04
C GLU A 28 -16.45 -34.34 50.89
N ALA A 29 -15.62 -33.38 51.28
CA ALA A 29 -14.98 -33.18 52.60
C ALA A 29 -14.22 -34.33 53.33
N GLU A 30 -12.89 -34.17 53.41
CA GLU A 30 -12.02 -34.02 54.62
C GLU A 30 -12.37 -34.70 55.98
N PRO A 31 -11.45 -34.78 57.00
CA PRO A 31 -9.98 -34.66 57.05
C PRO A 31 -9.27 -35.70 58.00
N VAL A 32 -8.00 -35.44 58.34
CA VAL A 32 -7.30 -35.71 59.64
C VAL A 32 -6.21 -36.80 59.67
N ASP A 33 -4.97 -36.32 59.52
CA ASP A 33 -3.82 -36.38 60.45
C ASP A 33 -3.28 -37.67 61.10
N MET A 34 -1.97 -37.86 60.83
CA MET A 34 -0.85 -37.96 61.77
C MET A 34 -0.43 -39.30 62.44
N ILE A 35 0.82 -39.66 62.10
CA ILE A 35 1.97 -40.03 62.99
C ILE A 35 2.30 -41.54 63.20
N PRO A 36 3.61 -41.90 63.31
CA PRO A 36 4.27 -43.14 62.82
C PRO A 36 4.63 -44.09 64.01
N PRO A 37 5.55 -45.13 63.98
CA PRO A 37 6.96 -45.10 63.51
C PRO A 37 7.57 -46.42 62.92
N THR A 38 8.61 -46.28 62.07
CA THR A 38 9.91 -47.03 61.94
C THR A 38 10.02 -48.57 62.12
N PRO A 39 11.18 -49.20 61.76
CA PRO A 39 11.98 -49.11 60.54
C PRO A 39 12.43 -50.52 60.03
N LYS A 40 12.92 -50.62 58.78
CA LYS A 40 14.03 -51.53 58.45
C LYS A 40 14.70 -51.13 57.12
N ASN A 41 15.98 -50.79 57.25
CA ASN A 41 16.91 -50.39 56.21
C ASN A 41 17.17 -51.50 55.18
N ARG A 42 17.42 -51.10 53.92
CA ARG A 42 18.72 -51.29 53.25
C ARG A 42 18.79 -50.51 51.93
N THR A 43 19.59 -49.42 51.96
CA THR A 43 20.62 -48.94 51.00
C THR A 43 20.25 -48.88 49.51
N TRP A 44 20.49 -47.79 48.78
CA TRP A 44 21.76 -47.47 48.10
C TRP A 44 21.76 -45.99 47.62
N PHE A 45 22.96 -45.39 47.55
CA PHE A 45 23.39 -44.08 47.00
C PHE A 45 23.30 -42.82 47.89
N SER A 46 24.45 -42.47 48.47
CA SER A 46 24.82 -41.11 48.88
C SER A 46 26.32 -40.91 48.66
N SER A 47 26.70 -40.00 47.75
CA SER A 47 27.95 -39.22 47.82
C SER A 47 28.10 -38.32 46.60
N LEU A 48 27.75 -37.03 46.73
CA LEU A 48 28.61 -35.95 46.22
C LEU A 48 28.20 -34.62 46.89
N SER A 49 28.99 -34.22 47.88
CA SER A 49 29.05 -32.85 48.38
C SER A 49 30.44 -32.32 48.05
N MET A 50 30.52 -31.00 47.87
CA MET A 50 31.70 -30.18 47.55
C MET A 50 32.07 -30.17 46.06
N HIS A 51 31.78 -29.04 45.40
CA HIS A 51 32.70 -28.18 44.61
C HIS A 51 31.86 -27.03 43.98
N VAL A 52 31.34 -26.12 44.81
CA VAL A 52 30.78 -24.83 44.35
C VAL A 52 31.87 -23.78 44.50
N GLN A 53 32.88 -23.80 43.62
CA GLN A 53 33.86 -22.71 43.50
C GLN A 53 34.79 -22.88 42.28
N SER A 54 34.30 -23.24 41.09
CA SER A 54 35.11 -23.24 39.85
C SER A 54 34.26 -23.22 38.56
N LEU A 55 33.18 -22.43 38.50
CA LEU A 55 32.34 -22.29 37.28
C LEU A 55 32.03 -20.82 36.93
N LEU A 56 32.89 -19.89 37.33
CA LEU A 56 32.78 -18.46 37.03
C LEU A 56 33.74 -17.96 35.92
N TYR A 57 34.31 -18.85 35.12
CA TYR A 57 35.10 -18.48 33.95
C TYR A 57 34.85 -19.44 32.81
N LEU A 58 33.70 -19.32 32.15
CA LEU A 58 33.45 -19.78 30.79
C LEU A 58 32.15 -19.14 30.23
N SER A 59 31.97 -17.85 30.49
CA SER A 59 31.24 -17.01 29.53
C SER A 59 32.22 -16.70 28.39
N GLN A 60 32.43 -17.67 27.50
CA GLN A 60 32.94 -17.33 26.18
C GLN A 60 31.88 -16.43 25.55
N SER A 61 32.22 -15.16 25.44
CA SER A 61 31.58 -14.22 24.56
C SER A 61 31.50 -14.88 23.18
N PHE A 62 30.34 -15.40 22.81
CA PHE A 62 29.95 -15.40 21.41
C PHE A 62 29.66 -13.94 21.05
N ALA A 63 30.73 -13.15 20.97
CA ALA A 63 30.71 -12.01 20.08
C ALA A 63 30.48 -12.64 18.70
N ASN A 64 29.26 -12.52 18.17
CA ASN A 64 29.06 -12.66 16.74
C ASN A 64 30.15 -11.81 16.10
N ALA A 65 31.12 -12.45 15.45
CA ALA A 65 32.04 -11.74 14.58
C ALA A 65 31.19 -11.26 13.42
N SER A 66 30.51 -10.12 13.61
CA SER A 66 29.95 -9.35 12.51
C SER A 66 31.13 -9.03 11.61
N SER A 67 31.13 -9.55 10.39
CA SER A 67 32.03 -9.08 9.34
C SER A 67 32.04 -7.55 9.40
N PRO A 68 33.20 -6.89 9.33
CA PRO A 68 33.24 -5.44 9.38
C PRO A 68 32.37 -4.90 8.25
N VAL A 69 31.39 -4.08 8.62
CA VAL A 69 30.58 -3.33 7.66
C VAL A 69 31.52 -2.59 6.71
N LEU A 70 31.29 -2.69 5.40
CA LEU A 70 32.12 -1.99 4.43
C LEU A 70 32.14 -0.49 4.73
N ASP A 71 33.28 0.15 4.47
CA ASP A 71 33.40 1.60 4.64
C ASP A 71 32.36 2.34 3.79
N CYS A 72 31.75 3.39 4.36
CA CYS A 72 30.76 4.21 3.68
C CYS A 72 31.45 5.22 2.75
N SER A 73 32.06 4.71 1.68
CA SER A 73 32.77 5.50 0.68
C SER A 73 32.49 5.00 -0.73
N PRO A 74 32.45 5.89 -1.74
CA PRO A 74 32.28 5.49 -3.13
C PRO A 74 33.30 4.46 -3.58
N GLU A 75 34.56 4.57 -3.14
CA GLU A 75 35.65 3.68 -3.53
C GLU A 75 35.49 2.26 -2.98
N ALA A 76 34.93 2.12 -1.78
CA ALA A 76 34.64 0.81 -1.20
C ALA A 76 33.50 0.13 -1.94
N LEU A 77 32.41 0.87 -2.20
CA LEU A 77 31.19 0.33 -2.80
C LEU A 77 31.30 0.13 -4.32
N ALA A 78 32.08 0.94 -5.04
CA ALA A 78 32.22 0.86 -6.50
C ALA A 78 32.76 -0.50 -6.96
N LYS A 79 33.55 -1.19 -6.11
CA LYS A 79 34.10 -2.52 -6.40
C LYS A 79 33.03 -3.62 -6.48
N LEU A 80 31.82 -3.33 -6.02
CA LEU A 80 30.69 -4.27 -6.00
C LEU A 80 29.85 -4.20 -7.28
N LEU A 81 29.99 -3.12 -8.05
CA LEU A 81 29.06 -2.80 -9.13
C LEU A 81 29.50 -3.40 -10.47
N PRO A 82 28.53 -3.77 -11.33
CA PRO A 82 28.82 -4.09 -12.72
C PRO A 82 29.24 -2.83 -13.49
N SER A 83 29.84 -3.01 -14.67
CA SER A 83 30.43 -1.92 -15.47
C SER A 83 29.45 -0.84 -15.96
N HIS A 84 28.14 -1.11 -15.92
CA HIS A 84 27.09 -0.18 -16.33
C HIS A 84 26.48 0.59 -15.15
N ALA A 85 26.99 0.38 -13.92
CA ALA A 85 26.53 1.06 -12.72
C ALA A 85 27.69 1.78 -12.01
N THR A 86 27.41 2.95 -11.45
CA THR A 86 28.41 3.80 -10.79
C THR A 86 27.86 4.35 -9.47
N ILE A 87 28.64 4.25 -8.39
CA ILE A 87 28.33 4.95 -7.13
C ILE A 87 28.52 6.46 -7.37
N THR A 88 27.45 7.23 -7.28
CA THR A 88 27.52 8.69 -7.43
C THR A 88 27.94 9.36 -6.13
N TYR A 89 27.52 8.82 -4.99
CA TYR A 89 28.03 9.16 -3.67
C TYR A 89 27.70 8.06 -2.65
N ALA A 90 28.48 8.03 -1.56
CA ALA A 90 28.22 7.29 -0.33
C ALA A 90 28.66 8.19 0.83
N VAL A 91 27.74 8.52 1.73
CA VAL A 91 27.96 9.53 2.77
C VAL A 91 27.47 9.00 4.12
N PRO A 92 28.33 8.98 5.16
CA PRO A 92 27.88 8.63 6.50
C PRO A 92 26.98 9.73 7.06
N VAL A 93 25.88 9.31 7.67
CA VAL A 93 24.93 10.15 8.40
C VAL A 93 25.02 9.72 9.87
N ALA A 94 25.36 10.66 10.75
CA ALA A 94 25.45 10.40 12.18
C ALA A 94 24.06 10.15 12.78
N ALA A 95 24.01 9.49 13.94
CA ALA A 95 22.77 9.34 14.70
C ALA A 95 22.13 10.70 15.01
N ASN A 96 20.80 10.77 14.91
CA ASN A 96 20.00 12.00 14.96
C ASN A 96 20.38 13.00 13.85
N GLY A 97 20.95 12.50 12.76
CA GLY A 97 21.43 13.29 11.64
C GLY A 97 20.32 13.74 10.69
N THR A 98 20.72 14.59 9.75
CA THR A 98 19.85 15.11 8.69
C THR A 98 20.40 14.67 7.34
N TRP A 99 19.53 14.19 6.47
CA TRP A 99 19.85 13.93 5.08
C TRP A 99 18.99 14.82 4.17
N SER A 100 19.61 15.39 3.13
CA SER A 100 18.90 16.23 2.17
C SER A 100 19.49 16.11 0.77
N LYS A 101 18.67 15.60 -0.14
CA LYS A 101 18.89 15.57 -1.59
C LYS A 101 17.56 15.88 -2.28
N PRO A 102 17.14 17.17 -2.25
CA PRO A 102 15.81 17.53 -2.69
C PRO A 102 15.65 17.28 -4.19
N SER A 103 14.46 16.82 -4.57
CA SER A 103 14.00 16.71 -5.95
C SER A 103 12.66 17.44 -6.10
N PRO A 104 12.17 17.69 -7.33
CA PRO A 104 10.85 18.27 -7.52
C PRO A 104 9.72 17.48 -6.85
N ALA A 105 9.80 16.14 -6.85
CA ALA A 105 8.84 15.27 -6.18
C ALA A 105 9.04 15.21 -4.65
N PHE A 106 10.27 15.32 -4.17
CA PHE A 106 10.63 15.17 -2.75
C PHE A 106 11.55 16.31 -2.29
N PRO A 107 11.00 17.51 -2.02
CA PRO A 107 11.82 18.69 -1.70
C PRO A 107 12.25 18.77 -0.23
N ALA A 108 11.61 18.02 0.66
CA ALA A 108 11.85 18.09 2.10
C ALA A 108 13.05 17.21 2.53
N PRO A 109 13.81 17.62 3.56
CA PRO A 109 14.87 16.79 4.12
C PRO A 109 14.32 15.73 5.09
N ASN A 110 15.09 14.67 5.30
CA ASN A 110 14.92 13.75 6.43
C ASN A 110 15.71 14.26 7.63
N VAL A 111 15.12 14.22 8.81
CA VAL A 111 15.76 14.62 10.08
C VAL A 111 15.58 13.52 11.10
N GLY A 112 16.43 13.49 12.13
CA GLY A 112 16.34 12.49 13.20
C GLY A 112 16.62 11.07 12.74
N LEU A 113 17.41 10.90 11.66
CA LEU A 113 17.77 9.59 11.14
C LEU A 113 18.67 8.82 12.13
N PRO A 114 18.62 7.47 12.13
CA PRO A 114 19.64 6.69 12.82
C PRO A 114 21.00 6.86 12.13
N GLU A 115 22.06 6.39 12.78
CA GLU A 115 23.36 6.28 12.11
C GLU A 115 23.23 5.36 10.89
N LEU A 116 23.62 5.85 9.71
CA LEU A 116 23.47 5.13 8.46
C LEU A 116 24.46 5.60 7.38
N CYS A 117 24.62 4.80 6.34
CA CYS A 117 25.28 5.19 5.10
C CYS A 117 24.23 5.52 4.02
N ALA A 118 24.23 6.76 3.54
CA ALA A 118 23.38 7.21 2.44
C ALA A 118 24.12 7.07 1.12
N VAL A 119 23.63 6.20 0.24
CA VAL A 119 24.28 5.83 -1.02
C VAL A 119 23.37 6.19 -2.18
N ALA A 120 23.91 6.67 -3.30
CA ALA A 120 23.19 6.71 -4.56
C ALA A 120 24.02 6.12 -5.69
N VAL A 121 23.32 5.46 -6.60
CA VAL A 121 23.88 4.72 -7.73
C VAL A 121 23.21 5.19 -9.01
N ASN A 122 23.99 5.46 -10.04
CA ASN A 122 23.49 5.64 -11.40
C ASN A 122 23.66 4.34 -12.18
N VAL A 123 22.65 3.96 -12.96
CA VAL A 123 22.66 2.77 -13.79
C VAL A 123 22.30 3.16 -15.22
N ILE A 124 23.20 2.86 -16.17
CA ILE A 124 22.94 2.99 -17.59
C ILE A 124 22.02 1.83 -18.00
N SER A 125 20.74 2.13 -18.26
CA SER A 125 19.70 1.13 -18.55
C SER A 125 19.52 0.89 -20.05
N SER A 126 19.89 1.86 -20.88
CA SER A 126 19.94 1.74 -22.34
C SER A 126 20.98 2.73 -22.92
N PRO A 127 21.25 2.70 -24.24
CA PRO A 127 22.09 3.72 -24.87
C PRO A 127 21.54 5.16 -24.77
N THR A 128 20.25 5.32 -24.47
CA THR A 128 19.57 6.63 -24.43
C THR A 128 18.89 6.92 -23.10
N SER A 129 19.04 6.07 -22.09
CA SER A 129 18.43 6.26 -20.77
C SER A 129 19.28 5.70 -19.64
N SER A 130 19.06 6.24 -18.46
CA SER A 130 19.68 5.81 -17.20
C SER A 130 18.74 6.16 -16.07
N TYR A 131 18.80 5.42 -14.97
CA TYR A 131 18.09 5.74 -13.74
C TYR A 131 19.05 5.83 -12.56
N ASN A 132 18.62 6.52 -11.52
CA ASN A 132 19.31 6.55 -10.24
C ASN A 132 18.49 5.83 -9.17
N PHE A 133 19.17 5.23 -8.20
CA PHE A 133 18.52 4.76 -6.99
C PHE A 133 19.36 5.07 -5.76
N GLY A 134 18.67 5.17 -4.64
CA GLY A 134 19.26 5.45 -3.33
C GLY A 134 19.14 4.26 -2.40
N LEU A 135 20.07 4.15 -1.47
CA LEU A 135 20.02 3.25 -0.33
C LEU A 135 20.27 4.04 0.96
N PHE A 136 19.48 3.74 1.99
CA PHE A 136 19.83 4.02 3.37
C PHE A 136 20.23 2.71 4.03
N LEU A 137 21.51 2.60 4.38
CA LEU A 137 22.11 1.43 5.00
C LEU A 137 22.35 1.73 6.50
N PRO A 138 21.41 1.41 7.40
CA PRO A 138 21.56 1.70 8.83
C PRO A 138 22.70 0.89 9.46
N GLY A 139 23.42 1.50 10.42
CA GLY A 139 24.46 0.79 11.17
C GLY A 139 23.91 -0.43 11.92
N GLU A 140 22.74 -0.27 12.54
CA GLU A 140 21.96 -1.36 13.15
C GLU A 140 20.90 -1.85 12.16
N TRP A 141 21.22 -2.93 11.44
CA TRP A 141 20.34 -3.49 10.41
C TRP A 141 19.59 -4.74 10.91
N ASN A 142 18.28 -4.74 10.73
CA ASN A 142 17.40 -5.85 11.15
C ASN A 142 17.34 -7.04 10.16
N SER A 143 18.29 -7.12 9.23
CA SER A 143 18.34 -8.11 8.13
C SER A 143 17.20 -8.03 7.09
N ARG A 144 16.44 -6.93 7.05
CA ARG A 144 15.34 -6.73 6.10
C ARG A 144 15.59 -5.60 5.11
N PHE A 145 15.09 -5.78 3.90
CA PHE A 145 15.11 -4.80 2.82
C PHE A 145 13.70 -4.25 2.60
N LEU A 146 13.56 -2.94 2.42
CA LEU A 146 12.28 -2.29 2.12
C LEU A 146 12.43 -1.28 0.98
N ALA A 147 11.74 -1.56 -0.13
CA ALA A 147 11.64 -0.67 -1.27
C ALA A 147 10.42 0.26 -1.16
N SER A 148 10.60 1.50 -1.64
CA SER A 148 9.56 2.53 -1.72
C SER A 148 9.47 3.09 -3.14
N GLY A 149 8.23 3.31 -3.57
CA GLY A 149 7.89 3.79 -4.91
C GLY A 149 7.82 5.31 -5.05
N ASN A 150 7.23 5.73 -6.18
CA ASN A 150 7.07 7.14 -6.58
C ASN A 150 5.58 7.51 -6.72
N GLY A 151 5.29 8.78 -7.05
CA GLY A 151 3.93 9.28 -7.24
C GLY A 151 3.73 9.97 -8.59
N GLY A 152 2.55 9.79 -9.20
CA GLY A 152 2.22 10.34 -10.52
C GLY A 152 3.22 9.92 -11.60
N PHE A 153 3.55 10.84 -12.51
CA PHE A 153 4.67 10.75 -13.45
C PHE A 153 5.97 11.31 -12.88
N GLY A 154 5.99 11.55 -11.56
CA GLY A 154 7.11 12.13 -10.84
C GLY A 154 8.36 11.24 -10.91
N GLY A 155 9.50 11.90 -10.79
CA GLY A 155 10.81 11.26 -10.75
C GLY A 155 11.67 11.89 -9.66
N GLY A 156 12.50 11.06 -9.02
CA GLY A 156 13.34 11.40 -7.88
C GLY A 156 13.34 10.31 -6.82
N ILE A 157 14.47 10.11 -6.15
CA ILE A 157 14.59 9.11 -5.08
C ILE A 157 13.74 9.56 -3.89
N ASN A 158 12.84 8.68 -3.41
CA ASN A 158 11.96 8.96 -2.28
C ASN A 158 12.68 8.77 -0.94
N TRP A 159 13.59 9.71 -0.62
CA TRP A 159 14.32 9.70 0.65
C TRP A 159 13.39 9.80 1.87
N ASN A 160 12.22 10.43 1.71
CA ASN A 160 11.22 10.61 2.77
C ASN A 160 10.73 9.26 3.31
N ASP A 161 10.25 8.37 2.44
CA ASP A 161 9.80 7.03 2.85
C ASP A 161 10.99 6.16 3.28
N MET A 162 12.13 6.26 2.61
CA MET A 162 13.34 5.55 3.02
C MET A 162 13.78 5.91 4.45
N GLY A 163 13.59 7.16 4.88
CA GLY A 163 13.86 7.60 6.25
C GLY A 163 12.97 6.88 7.27
N THR A 164 11.69 6.70 6.96
CA THR A 164 10.75 5.91 7.78
C THR A 164 11.19 4.45 7.88
N SER A 165 11.62 3.87 6.76
CA SER A 165 12.18 2.50 6.70
C SER A 165 13.43 2.36 7.56
N ALA A 166 14.36 3.31 7.46
CA ALA A 166 15.60 3.33 8.24
C ALA A 166 15.35 3.46 9.74
N LEU A 167 14.39 4.32 10.15
CA LEU A 167 13.94 4.43 11.55
C LEU A 167 13.39 3.11 12.10
N SER A 168 12.85 2.25 11.24
CA SER A 168 12.37 0.90 11.59
C SER A 168 13.44 -0.19 11.45
N GLY A 169 14.71 0.18 11.22
CA GLY A 169 15.87 -0.71 11.12
C GLY A 169 16.02 -1.44 9.77
N PHE A 170 15.20 -1.10 8.77
CA PHE A 170 15.34 -1.65 7.42
C PHE A 170 16.46 -0.96 6.66
N VAL A 171 17.04 -1.65 5.69
CA VAL A 171 17.57 -0.93 4.54
C VAL A 171 16.40 -0.34 3.77
N GLY A 172 16.41 0.98 3.56
CA GLY A 172 15.49 1.67 2.67
C GLY A 172 16.06 1.77 1.25
N MET A 173 15.24 1.57 0.23
CA MET A 173 15.60 1.76 -1.18
C MET A 173 14.49 2.50 -1.93
N SER A 174 14.87 3.41 -2.83
CA SER A 174 13.95 4.00 -3.82
C SER A 174 14.71 4.40 -5.09
N THR A 175 14.04 4.48 -6.22
CA THR A 175 14.59 4.92 -7.51
C THR A 175 13.98 6.25 -7.95
N ASP A 176 14.71 7.02 -8.76
CA ASP A 176 14.17 8.18 -9.46
C ASP A 176 13.33 7.84 -10.69
N THR A 177 13.23 6.57 -11.06
CA THR A 177 12.49 6.06 -12.21
C THR A 177 13.04 6.45 -13.58
N GLY A 178 14.25 7.03 -13.65
CA GLY A 178 14.88 7.43 -14.91
C GLY A 178 14.88 8.93 -15.19
N HIS A 179 14.30 9.75 -14.30
CA HIS A 179 14.17 11.20 -14.51
C HIS A 179 13.88 11.95 -13.20
N LEU A 180 13.80 13.28 -13.29
CA LEU A 180 13.35 14.15 -12.21
C LEU A 180 12.15 14.97 -12.69
N SER A 181 11.02 14.86 -12.00
CA SER A 181 9.81 15.60 -12.33
C SER A 181 8.81 15.60 -11.17
N VAL A 182 7.76 16.42 -11.30
CA VAL A 182 6.59 16.39 -10.41
C VAL A 182 5.53 15.41 -10.94
N GLY A 183 4.56 15.04 -10.09
CA GLY A 183 3.55 14.03 -10.42
C GLY A 183 2.73 14.29 -11.69
N GLY A 184 2.44 15.55 -12.02
CA GLY A 184 1.66 15.91 -13.21
C GLY A 184 2.48 16.19 -14.48
N ASP A 185 3.79 15.95 -14.46
CA ASP A 185 4.69 16.26 -15.57
C ASP A 185 5.27 14.99 -16.22
N ALA A 186 4.79 14.69 -17.43
CA ALA A 186 5.26 13.62 -18.29
C ALA A 186 6.11 14.11 -19.48
N SER A 187 6.60 15.36 -19.48
CA SER A 187 7.39 15.92 -20.60
C SER A 187 8.67 15.15 -20.90
N TRP A 188 9.27 14.53 -19.88
CA TRP A 188 10.43 13.64 -20.00
C TRP A 188 10.18 12.45 -20.93
N ALA A 189 8.92 12.04 -21.11
CA ALA A 189 8.55 10.88 -21.91
C ALA A 189 8.47 11.15 -23.41
N LEU A 190 8.39 12.44 -23.81
CA LEU A 190 8.19 12.83 -25.19
C LEU A 190 9.35 12.34 -26.07
N ASN A 191 9.03 11.51 -27.06
CA ASN A 191 10.02 10.87 -27.94
C ASN A 191 11.10 10.04 -27.21
N ASN A 192 10.85 9.60 -25.97
CA ASN A 192 11.81 8.87 -25.12
C ASN A 192 11.24 7.52 -24.61
N PRO A 193 11.06 6.51 -25.47
CA PRO A 193 10.45 5.23 -25.09
C PRO A 193 11.27 4.43 -24.06
N GLU A 194 12.60 4.58 -24.05
CA GLU A 194 13.45 3.92 -23.06
C GLU A 194 13.25 4.48 -21.65
N THR A 195 13.09 5.80 -21.52
CA THR A 195 12.74 6.43 -20.23
C THR A 195 11.33 6.04 -19.80
N GLN A 196 10.38 5.89 -20.73
CA GLN A 196 9.06 5.35 -20.41
C GLN A 196 9.17 3.92 -19.84
N THR A 197 10.06 3.10 -20.39
CA THR A 197 10.33 1.73 -19.91
C THR A 197 10.98 1.72 -18.53
N ASP A 198 11.90 2.65 -18.27
CA ASP A 198 12.51 2.86 -16.95
C ASP A 198 11.44 3.18 -15.90
N TRP A 199 10.55 4.14 -16.18
CA TRP A 199 9.42 4.47 -15.30
C TRP A 199 8.40 3.35 -15.15
N GLY A 200 8.13 2.63 -16.25
CA GLY A 200 7.15 1.56 -16.31
C GLY A 200 7.49 0.41 -15.38
N TYR A 201 8.72 -0.12 -15.46
CA TYR A 201 9.16 -1.23 -14.59
C TYR A 201 10.67 -1.33 -14.40
N ARG A 202 11.48 -0.97 -15.40
CA ARG A 202 12.89 -1.39 -15.45
C ARG A 202 13.76 -0.74 -14.37
N ALA A 203 13.49 0.52 -14.03
CA ALA A 203 14.25 1.20 -12.98
C ALA A 203 13.97 0.62 -11.60
N MET A 204 12.72 0.25 -11.29
CA MET A 204 12.37 -0.33 -10.00
C MET A 204 13.05 -1.68 -9.82
N HIS A 205 12.75 -2.64 -10.69
CA HIS A 205 13.34 -3.98 -10.68
C HIS A 205 14.88 -3.95 -10.65
N GLY A 206 15.52 -3.23 -11.58
CA GLY A 206 16.98 -3.18 -11.64
C GLY A 206 17.61 -2.53 -10.40
N SER A 207 16.91 -1.59 -9.75
CA SER A 207 17.35 -1.02 -8.46
C SER A 207 17.20 -2.02 -7.31
N VAL A 208 16.17 -2.88 -7.32
CA VAL A 208 16.00 -3.96 -6.34
C VAL A 208 17.13 -4.98 -6.48
N GLU A 209 17.38 -5.49 -7.69
CA GLU A 209 18.43 -6.48 -7.93
C GLU A 209 19.81 -5.97 -7.47
N LEU A 210 20.19 -4.79 -7.95
CA LEU A 210 21.50 -4.22 -7.63
C LEU A 210 21.58 -3.73 -6.17
N GLY A 211 20.49 -3.19 -5.64
CA GLY A 211 20.38 -2.80 -4.24
C GLY A 211 20.59 -3.97 -3.29
N LYS A 212 19.94 -5.12 -3.55
CA LYS A 212 20.14 -6.34 -2.77
C LYS A 212 21.59 -6.81 -2.81
N LEU A 213 22.23 -6.79 -3.98
CA LEU A 213 23.64 -7.13 -4.11
C LEU A 213 24.54 -6.23 -3.23
N ILE A 214 24.35 -4.91 -3.30
CA ILE A 214 25.11 -3.95 -2.49
C ILE A 214 24.91 -4.23 -1.01
N VAL A 215 23.66 -4.41 -0.56
CA VAL A 215 23.30 -4.66 0.84
C VAL A 215 23.99 -5.91 1.38
N GLU A 216 23.87 -7.05 0.69
CA GLU A 216 24.47 -8.29 1.19
C GLU A 216 26.00 -8.23 1.28
N LYS A 217 26.63 -7.47 0.39
CA LYS A 217 28.08 -7.24 0.41
C LYS A 217 28.49 -6.23 1.47
N TYR A 218 27.70 -5.17 1.69
CA TYR A 218 27.95 -4.14 2.68
C TYR A 218 27.96 -4.70 4.10
N TYR A 219 26.98 -5.52 4.45
CA TYR A 219 26.87 -6.16 5.78
C TYR A 219 27.56 -7.52 5.88
N GLY A 220 28.07 -8.06 4.76
CA GLY A 220 28.63 -9.41 4.71
C GLY A 220 27.64 -10.52 5.12
N SER A 221 26.33 -10.25 5.02
CA SER A 221 25.23 -11.11 5.50
C SER A 221 24.05 -11.05 4.52
N LYS A 222 23.32 -12.16 4.38
CA LYS A 222 22.19 -12.23 3.45
C LYS A 222 20.99 -11.43 3.93
N ILE A 223 20.21 -10.90 2.99
CA ILE A 223 18.89 -10.35 3.29
C ILE A 223 17.98 -11.51 3.69
N LYS A 224 17.32 -11.41 4.84
CA LYS A 224 16.43 -12.46 5.33
C LYS A 224 15.04 -12.36 4.71
N TYR A 225 14.53 -11.14 4.57
CA TYR A 225 13.23 -10.84 3.96
C TYR A 225 13.28 -9.53 3.17
N SER A 226 12.58 -9.49 2.04
CA SER A 226 12.47 -8.35 1.15
C SER A 226 11.02 -7.85 1.09
N TYR A 227 10.81 -6.56 1.31
CA TYR A 227 9.49 -5.94 1.37
C TYR A 227 9.36 -4.76 0.40
N TYR A 228 8.12 -4.46 0.03
CA TYR A 228 7.73 -3.27 -0.72
C TYR A 228 6.58 -2.57 -0.01
N SER A 229 6.60 -1.24 0.08
CA SER A 229 5.46 -0.46 0.56
C SER A 229 5.41 0.91 -0.12
N ALA A 230 4.35 1.17 -0.89
CA ALA A 230 4.15 2.45 -1.56
C ALA A 230 2.68 2.66 -1.96
N CYS A 231 2.36 3.89 -2.36
CA CYS A 231 1.03 4.29 -2.77
C CYS A 231 0.97 4.91 -4.17
N SER A 232 -0.19 4.92 -4.83
CA SER A 232 -0.44 5.58 -6.12
C SER A 232 0.33 4.91 -7.26
N THR A 233 1.16 5.64 -8.01
CA THR A 233 2.15 5.07 -8.94
C THR A 233 3.05 4.05 -8.25
N GLY A 234 3.38 4.23 -6.96
CA GLY A 234 4.08 3.25 -6.16
C GLY A 234 3.26 1.98 -5.94
N GLY A 235 1.96 2.10 -5.68
CA GLY A 235 1.07 0.94 -5.62
C GLY A 235 1.08 0.16 -6.94
N ARG A 236 1.05 0.86 -8.09
CA ARG A 236 1.22 0.27 -9.43
C ARG A 236 2.58 -0.43 -9.57
N GLN A 237 3.67 0.21 -9.16
CA GLN A 237 5.02 -0.37 -9.21
C GLN A 237 5.06 -1.67 -8.40
N GLY A 238 4.56 -1.70 -7.16
CA GLY A 238 4.48 -2.92 -6.36
C GLY A 238 3.67 -4.04 -7.03
N LEU A 239 2.53 -3.72 -7.64
CA LEU A 239 1.75 -4.70 -8.41
C LEU A 239 2.49 -5.17 -9.68
N LYS A 240 3.21 -4.27 -10.35
CA LYS A 240 3.99 -4.59 -11.55
C LYS A 240 5.14 -5.54 -11.23
N GLU A 241 5.82 -5.30 -10.11
CA GLU A 241 6.89 -6.15 -9.60
C GLU A 241 6.40 -7.57 -9.35
N ILE A 242 5.29 -7.78 -8.62
CA ILE A 242 4.80 -9.15 -8.38
C ILE A 242 4.30 -9.87 -9.64
N GLN A 243 3.90 -9.12 -10.68
CA GLN A 243 3.42 -9.67 -11.94
C GLN A 243 4.56 -10.07 -12.89
N MET A 244 5.71 -9.39 -12.83
CA MET A 244 6.83 -9.60 -13.76
C MET A 244 8.07 -10.21 -13.09
N PHE A 245 8.34 -9.81 -11.85
CA PHE A 245 9.54 -10.15 -11.05
C PHE A 245 9.10 -10.66 -9.67
N PRO A 246 8.35 -11.77 -9.62
CA PRO A 246 7.76 -12.26 -8.36
C PRO A 246 8.81 -12.49 -7.25
N GLU A 247 10.07 -12.72 -7.59
CA GLU A 247 11.23 -12.89 -6.70
C GLU A 247 11.70 -11.64 -5.95
N ASP A 248 11.25 -10.45 -6.35
CA ASP A 248 11.79 -9.21 -5.80
C ASP A 248 11.35 -8.95 -4.35
N PHE A 249 10.17 -9.41 -3.97
CA PHE A 249 9.64 -9.20 -2.63
C PHE A 249 8.97 -10.44 -2.08
N ASP A 250 9.11 -10.65 -0.77
CA ASP A 250 8.39 -11.67 -0.03
C ASP A 250 7.05 -11.11 0.48
N GLY A 251 7.00 -9.80 0.78
CA GLY A 251 5.78 -9.10 1.18
C GLY A 251 5.62 -7.75 0.48
N VAL A 252 4.43 -7.46 -0.04
CA VAL A 252 4.10 -6.21 -0.73
C VAL A 252 2.89 -5.55 -0.09
N VAL A 253 3.03 -4.28 0.25
CA VAL A 253 1.93 -3.38 0.61
C VAL A 253 1.70 -2.42 -0.56
N ALA A 254 0.64 -2.65 -1.33
CA ALA A 254 0.28 -1.82 -2.49
C ALA A 254 -0.94 -0.95 -2.15
N ALA A 255 -0.77 0.36 -2.12
CA ALA A 255 -1.82 1.29 -1.74
C ALA A 255 -2.32 2.11 -2.93
N ALA A 256 -3.64 2.32 -3.02
CA ALA A 256 -4.31 3.07 -4.08
C ALA A 256 -3.64 2.92 -5.47
N PRO A 257 -3.43 1.69 -5.97
CA PRO A 257 -2.52 1.45 -7.08
C PRO A 257 -3.06 2.05 -8.39
N ALA A 258 -2.23 2.83 -9.08
CA ALA A 258 -2.49 3.32 -10.44
C ALA A 258 -2.31 2.23 -11.52
N TRP A 259 -2.89 1.04 -11.32
CA TRP A 259 -2.56 -0.20 -12.03
C TRP A 259 -2.89 -0.18 -13.53
N TRP A 260 -3.95 0.51 -13.94
CA TRP A 260 -4.41 0.63 -15.34
C TRP A 260 -4.12 2.02 -15.91
N THR A 261 -2.85 2.42 -15.98
CA THR A 261 -2.43 3.75 -16.43
C THR A 261 -3.09 4.16 -17.75
N SER A 262 -3.18 3.24 -18.71
CA SER A 262 -3.76 3.51 -20.04
C SER A 262 -5.26 3.86 -20.03
N ARG A 263 -5.99 3.59 -18.94
CA ARG A 263 -7.38 4.04 -18.75
C ARG A 263 -7.54 5.13 -17.70
N LEU A 264 -6.73 5.08 -16.63
CA LEU A 264 -6.75 6.09 -15.57
C LEU A 264 -6.45 7.48 -16.12
N GLN A 265 -5.40 7.66 -16.93
CA GLN A 265 -5.01 9.00 -17.38
C GLN A 265 -5.99 9.61 -18.39
N PRO A 266 -6.51 8.86 -19.39
CA PRO A 266 -7.60 9.37 -20.20
C PRO A 266 -8.87 9.68 -19.39
N TRP A 267 -9.20 8.89 -18.36
CA TRP A 267 -10.31 9.20 -17.47
C TRP A 267 -10.08 10.48 -16.68
N SER A 268 -8.88 10.70 -16.14
CA SER A 268 -8.47 11.96 -15.47
C SER A 268 -8.63 13.18 -16.38
N LEU A 269 -8.42 13.05 -17.69
CA LEU A 269 -8.72 14.09 -18.68
C LEU A 269 -10.23 14.24 -18.90
N THR A 270 -10.92 13.13 -19.17
CA THR A 270 -12.33 13.10 -19.53
C THR A 270 -13.22 13.70 -18.42
N VAL A 271 -12.92 13.40 -17.15
CA VAL A 271 -13.72 13.91 -16.03
C VAL A 271 -13.66 15.43 -15.91
N GLY A 272 -12.49 16.03 -16.18
CA GLY A 272 -12.37 17.48 -16.30
C GLY A 272 -13.14 18.02 -17.51
N LEU A 273 -13.06 17.36 -18.66
CA LEU A 273 -13.78 17.77 -19.86
C LEU A 273 -15.31 17.68 -19.74
N TRP A 274 -15.85 16.84 -18.86
CA TRP A 274 -17.30 16.85 -18.57
C TRP A 274 -17.76 18.13 -17.86
N ASN A 275 -16.89 18.73 -17.05
CA ASN A 275 -17.18 19.94 -16.28
C ASN A 275 -16.76 21.24 -16.98
N LEU A 276 -15.91 21.15 -17.99
CA LEU A 276 -15.40 22.29 -18.77
C LEU A 276 -16.12 22.44 -20.12
N PRO A 277 -16.12 23.63 -20.74
CA PRO A 277 -15.49 24.88 -20.29
C PRO A 277 -16.31 25.62 -19.21
N VAL A 278 -15.66 26.57 -18.51
CA VAL A 278 -16.22 27.30 -17.35
C VAL A 278 -17.46 28.15 -17.67
N ASP A 279 -17.67 28.52 -18.93
CA ASP A 279 -18.83 29.29 -19.42
C ASP A 279 -19.99 28.38 -19.89
N SER A 280 -19.83 27.06 -19.84
CA SER A 280 -20.86 26.11 -20.20
C SER A 280 -21.97 26.06 -19.13
N PRO A 281 -23.26 25.90 -19.51
CA PRO A 281 -24.32 25.63 -18.53
C PRO A 281 -24.14 24.32 -17.77
N THR A 282 -23.31 23.39 -18.26
CA THR A 282 -22.99 22.11 -17.60
C THR A 282 -21.91 22.24 -16.53
N HIS A 283 -21.23 23.39 -16.46
CA HIS A 283 -20.13 23.61 -15.54
C HIS A 283 -20.62 23.73 -14.10
N ILE A 284 -20.08 22.87 -13.22
CA ILE A 284 -20.22 22.93 -11.78
C ILE A 284 -19.01 23.72 -11.24
N PRO A 285 -19.20 24.96 -10.75
CA PRO A 285 -18.12 25.73 -10.13
C PRO A 285 -17.65 25.08 -8.83
N SER A 286 -16.38 25.31 -8.48
CA SER A 286 -15.78 24.74 -7.26
C SER A 286 -16.56 25.04 -5.98
N THR A 287 -17.23 26.20 -5.92
CA THR A 287 -18.04 26.64 -4.79
C THR A 287 -19.24 25.74 -4.49
N LEU A 288 -19.71 24.95 -5.46
CA LEU A 288 -20.83 24.03 -5.28
C LEU A 288 -20.41 22.64 -4.81
N PHE A 289 -19.14 22.24 -4.92
CA PHE A 289 -18.70 20.93 -4.46
C PHE A 289 -18.78 20.73 -2.94
N PRO A 290 -18.51 21.74 -2.07
CA PRO A 290 -18.82 21.64 -0.65
C PRO A 290 -20.32 21.42 -0.37
N ILE A 291 -21.20 21.95 -1.21
CA ILE A 291 -22.66 21.75 -1.08
C ILE A 291 -23.03 20.32 -1.47
N ILE A 292 -22.47 19.82 -2.58
CA ILE A 292 -22.63 18.43 -3.02
C ILE A 292 -22.12 17.47 -1.93
N ALA A 293 -20.89 17.67 -1.45
CA ALA A 293 -20.27 16.85 -0.41
C ALA A 293 -21.13 16.81 0.87
N LYS A 294 -21.69 17.96 1.27
CA LYS A 294 -22.57 18.05 2.43
C LYS A 294 -23.86 17.26 2.23
N GLU A 295 -24.46 17.31 1.04
CA GLU A 295 -25.69 16.57 0.74
C GLU A 295 -25.44 15.06 0.63
N VAL A 296 -24.32 14.66 0.03
CA VAL A 296 -23.85 13.27 0.01
C VAL A 296 -23.65 12.76 1.44
N MET A 297 -22.90 13.47 2.28
CA MET A 297 -22.71 13.10 3.68
C MET A 297 -24.04 13.02 4.44
N ARG A 298 -24.94 13.99 4.25
CA ARG A 298 -26.27 14.02 4.91
C ARG A 298 -27.11 12.78 4.56
N GLN A 299 -27.03 12.31 3.32
CA GLN A 299 -27.79 11.13 2.88
C GLN A 299 -27.08 9.82 3.21
N CYS A 300 -25.76 9.76 3.11
CA CYS A 300 -25.00 8.51 3.16
C CYS A 300 -24.49 8.12 4.55
N ASP A 301 -24.07 9.07 5.39
CA ASP A 301 -23.55 8.80 6.76
C ASP A 301 -24.54 7.93 7.56
N PRO A 302 -25.85 8.26 7.65
CA PRO A 302 -26.77 7.45 8.46
C PRO A 302 -27.02 6.01 7.95
N GLN A 303 -26.63 5.68 6.71
CA GLN A 303 -27.04 4.42 6.05
C GLN A 303 -26.23 3.20 6.53
N ASP A 304 -25.06 3.41 7.13
CA ASP A 304 -24.32 2.33 7.81
C ASP A 304 -24.83 2.08 9.25
N GLY A 305 -25.81 2.87 9.70
CA GLY A 305 -26.44 2.76 11.02
C GLY A 305 -25.81 3.63 12.10
N LEU A 306 -24.81 4.45 11.74
CA LEU A 306 -24.17 5.42 12.63
C LEU A 306 -24.17 6.81 11.96
N ILE A 307 -24.19 7.88 12.76
CA ILE A 307 -23.98 9.24 12.24
C ILE A 307 -22.72 9.75 12.92
N ASP A 308 -21.59 9.65 12.24
CA ASP A 308 -20.28 10.01 12.78
C ASP A 308 -19.41 10.84 11.83
N GLY A 309 -20.00 11.29 10.71
CA GLY A 309 -19.33 12.04 9.66
C GLY A 309 -18.42 11.19 8.77
N ILE A 310 -18.61 9.86 8.75
CA ILE A 310 -17.87 8.93 7.90
C ILE A 310 -18.90 8.14 7.09
N ILE A 311 -18.73 8.12 5.76
CA ILE A 311 -19.46 7.17 4.93
C ILE A 311 -18.69 5.85 5.00
N GLN A 312 -19.17 4.91 5.84
CA GLN A 312 -18.49 3.63 6.05
C GLN A 312 -18.50 2.77 4.78
N GLU A 313 -19.59 2.82 4.01
CA GLU A 313 -19.84 1.94 2.85
C GLU A 313 -20.44 2.73 1.66
N PRO A 314 -19.63 3.52 0.91
CA PRO A 314 -20.14 4.37 -0.17
C PRO A 314 -20.93 3.62 -1.24
N GLU A 315 -20.54 2.39 -1.54
CA GLU A 315 -21.18 1.50 -2.52
C GLU A 315 -22.60 1.05 -2.12
N SER A 316 -22.96 1.19 -0.84
CA SER A 316 -24.29 0.83 -0.33
C SER A 316 -25.18 2.05 -0.10
N CYS A 317 -24.67 3.26 -0.31
CA CYS A 317 -25.45 4.47 -0.15
C CYS A 317 -26.43 4.65 -1.32
N GLU A 318 -27.72 4.70 -1.00
CA GLU A 318 -28.75 5.18 -1.93
C GLU A 318 -28.78 6.71 -1.90
N PHE A 319 -28.05 7.34 -2.82
CA PHE A 319 -27.99 8.80 -2.95
C PHE A 319 -29.01 9.34 -3.97
N ILE A 320 -29.90 10.24 -3.52
CA ILE A 320 -30.90 10.92 -4.34
C ILE A 320 -30.34 12.30 -4.74
N MET A 321 -29.67 12.36 -5.88
CA MET A 321 -29.02 13.57 -6.38
C MET A 321 -29.99 14.71 -6.72
N GLU A 322 -31.26 14.40 -7.05
CA GLU A 322 -32.29 15.38 -7.42
C GLU A 322 -32.64 16.33 -6.27
N THR A 323 -32.31 15.97 -5.03
CA THR A 323 -32.41 16.86 -3.87
C THR A 323 -31.56 18.13 -4.00
N LEU A 324 -30.52 18.10 -4.85
CA LEU A 324 -29.68 19.25 -5.16
C LEU A 324 -30.29 20.18 -6.21
N LEU A 325 -31.42 19.86 -6.85
CA LEU A 325 -31.96 20.68 -7.94
C LEU A 325 -32.44 22.05 -7.48
N CYS A 326 -32.04 23.09 -8.21
CA CYS A 326 -32.55 24.43 -8.02
C CYS A 326 -34.04 24.54 -8.35
N THR A 327 -34.78 25.23 -7.49
CA THR A 327 -36.16 25.71 -7.73
C THR A 327 -36.15 27.17 -8.18
N PRO A 328 -37.26 27.71 -8.72
CA PRO A 328 -37.31 29.12 -9.15
C PRO A 328 -37.06 30.15 -8.03
N GLN A 329 -37.15 29.74 -6.75
CA GLN A 329 -36.89 30.58 -5.59
C GLN A 329 -35.54 30.28 -4.91
N SER A 330 -34.77 29.30 -5.42
CA SER A 330 -33.50 28.90 -4.81
C SER A 330 -32.40 29.93 -5.05
N ASP A 331 -31.50 30.05 -4.08
CA ASP A 331 -30.19 30.67 -4.31
C ASP A 331 -29.31 29.68 -5.09
N THR A 332 -28.95 30.05 -6.33
CA THR A 332 -28.17 29.20 -7.24
C THR A 332 -26.75 28.91 -6.75
N SER A 333 -26.28 29.59 -5.69
CA SER A 333 -25.03 29.25 -5.00
C SER A 333 -25.15 28.05 -4.05
N THR A 334 -26.35 27.49 -3.88
CA THR A 334 -26.66 26.41 -2.92
C THR A 334 -27.33 25.18 -3.55
N CYS A 335 -27.45 25.15 -4.88
CA CYS A 335 -28.13 24.09 -5.62
C CYS A 335 -27.53 23.93 -7.02
N LEU A 336 -27.87 22.83 -7.69
CA LEU A 336 -27.46 22.51 -9.05
C LEU A 336 -28.62 22.75 -10.02
N THR A 337 -28.29 23.35 -11.17
CA THR A 337 -29.20 23.38 -12.32
C THR A 337 -29.33 21.99 -12.94
N ALA A 338 -30.37 21.75 -13.74
CA ALA A 338 -30.55 20.46 -14.42
C ALA A 338 -29.36 20.07 -15.34
N PRO A 339 -28.71 21.00 -16.08
CA PRO A 339 -27.49 20.68 -16.81
C PRO A 339 -26.29 20.33 -15.90
N GLN A 340 -26.10 21.01 -14.78
CA GLN A 340 -25.06 20.69 -13.80
C GLN A 340 -25.29 19.31 -13.17
N LEU A 341 -26.54 18.96 -12.85
CA LEU A 341 -26.87 17.64 -12.32
C LEU A 341 -26.52 16.51 -13.30
N LYS A 342 -26.64 16.74 -14.62
CA LYS A 342 -26.18 15.77 -15.63
C LYS A 342 -24.67 15.58 -15.63
N THR A 343 -23.90 16.63 -15.35
CA THR A 343 -22.44 16.53 -15.17
C THR A 343 -22.12 15.71 -13.92
N LEU A 344 -22.79 16.01 -12.81
CA LEU A 344 -22.63 15.24 -11.56
C LEU A 344 -22.97 13.77 -11.75
N TYR A 345 -24.05 13.47 -12.48
CA TYR A 345 -24.43 12.09 -12.82
C TYR A 345 -23.28 11.35 -13.52
N LYS A 346 -22.59 11.97 -14.48
CA LYS A 346 -21.43 11.33 -15.13
C LYS A 346 -20.27 11.08 -14.17
N ILE A 347 -20.04 11.99 -13.22
CA ILE A 347 -18.95 11.86 -12.22
C ILE A 347 -19.20 10.67 -11.29
N TYR A 348 -20.47 10.43 -10.92
CA TYR A 348 -20.89 9.34 -10.03
C TYR A 348 -21.26 8.03 -10.75
N HIS A 349 -21.05 7.92 -12.06
CA HIS A 349 -21.36 6.69 -12.81
C HIS A 349 -20.18 6.26 -13.69
N ASP A 350 -20.09 4.95 -13.91
CA ASP A 350 -18.99 4.37 -14.68
C ASP A 350 -18.91 5.01 -16.06
N TRP A 351 -17.69 5.29 -16.51
CA TRP A 351 -17.46 5.74 -17.87
C TRP A 351 -17.61 4.55 -18.81
N SER A 352 -18.70 4.55 -19.57
CA SER A 352 -18.99 3.57 -20.61
C SER A 352 -19.39 4.24 -21.91
N GLU A 353 -19.07 3.62 -23.04
CA GLU A 353 -19.53 4.06 -24.36
C GLU A 353 -21.00 3.67 -24.61
N THR A 354 -21.60 4.26 -25.65
CA THR A 354 -23.01 4.03 -26.02
C THR A 354 -23.34 2.58 -26.42
N ASN A 355 -22.32 1.78 -26.75
CA ASN A 355 -22.43 0.35 -27.03
C ASN A 355 -22.20 -0.53 -25.77
N ASN A 356 -22.19 0.07 -24.59
CA ASN A 356 -21.91 -0.55 -23.29
C ASN A 356 -20.46 -1.06 -23.11
N THR A 357 -19.50 -0.58 -23.90
CA THR A 357 -18.08 -0.83 -23.60
C THR A 357 -17.70 -0.07 -22.34
N PHE A 358 -17.41 -0.80 -21.26
CA PHE A 358 -16.82 -0.25 -20.03
C PHE A 358 -15.42 0.30 -20.28
N LEU A 359 -15.11 1.49 -19.75
CA LEU A 359 -13.82 2.15 -19.90
C LEU A 359 -13.11 2.38 -18.57
N PHE A 360 -13.83 2.87 -17.55
CA PHE A 360 -13.25 3.20 -16.24
C PHE A 360 -14.35 3.34 -15.18
N PRO A 361 -14.11 2.95 -13.90
CA PRO A 361 -15.11 3.06 -12.86
C PRO A 361 -15.33 4.51 -12.37
N HIS A 362 -16.45 4.75 -11.71
CA HIS A 362 -16.80 6.05 -11.13
C HIS A 362 -16.04 6.40 -9.85
N TYR A 363 -16.12 7.66 -9.42
CA TYR A 363 -15.75 8.03 -8.05
C TYR A 363 -16.69 7.42 -7.00
N SER A 364 -16.13 7.10 -5.84
CA SER A 364 -16.93 6.75 -4.65
C SER A 364 -17.57 8.00 -4.04
N LEU A 365 -18.80 7.89 -3.54
CA LEU A 365 -19.43 8.95 -2.76
C LEU A 365 -18.60 9.27 -1.50
N GLY A 366 -18.46 10.55 -1.15
CA GLY A 366 -17.62 10.98 -0.02
C GLY A 366 -16.18 11.34 -0.39
N SER A 367 -15.83 11.32 -1.67
CA SER A 367 -14.52 11.73 -2.20
C SER A 367 -14.51 13.17 -2.78
N GLU A 368 -15.62 13.89 -2.69
CA GLU A 368 -15.85 15.19 -3.35
C GLU A 368 -14.83 16.26 -2.95
N ALA A 369 -14.30 16.17 -1.72
CA ALA A 369 -13.29 17.08 -1.20
C ALA A 369 -11.98 17.06 -2.03
N GLN A 370 -11.71 16.00 -2.80
CA GLN A 370 -10.53 15.86 -3.64
C GLN A 370 -10.80 16.03 -5.14
N TYR A 371 -12.06 16.15 -5.57
CA TYR A 371 -12.37 16.38 -6.99
C TYR A 371 -11.69 17.59 -7.63
N PRO A 372 -11.42 18.71 -6.90
CA PRO A 372 -10.72 19.84 -7.50
C PRO A 372 -9.36 19.48 -8.12
N PHE A 373 -8.69 18.40 -7.67
CA PHE A 373 -7.41 17.96 -8.21
C PHE A 373 -7.46 17.51 -9.68
N LEU A 374 -8.56 16.89 -10.11
CA LEU A 374 -8.70 16.36 -11.48
C LEU A 374 -9.68 17.17 -12.34
N LEU A 375 -10.74 17.70 -11.74
CA LEU A 375 -11.74 18.45 -12.49
C LEU A 375 -11.23 19.82 -12.94
N ASN A 376 -10.21 20.37 -12.26
CA ASN A 376 -9.69 21.72 -12.55
C ASN A 376 -10.83 22.74 -12.70
N MET A 377 -11.82 22.66 -11.80
CA MET A 377 -13.20 23.12 -12.02
C MET A 377 -13.28 24.54 -12.61
N ASP A 378 -12.56 25.49 -12.01
CA ASP A 378 -12.62 26.90 -12.42
C ASP A 378 -11.44 27.33 -13.33
N SER A 379 -10.63 26.37 -13.78
CA SER A 379 -9.59 26.57 -14.78
C SER A 379 -10.17 26.41 -16.18
N SER A 380 -9.66 27.13 -17.17
CA SER A 380 -9.99 26.85 -18.58
C SER A 380 -9.23 25.65 -19.15
N THR A 381 -8.39 24.98 -18.36
CA THR A 381 -7.52 23.87 -18.78
C THR A 381 -7.78 22.59 -17.99
N PRO A 382 -7.89 21.42 -18.65
CA PRO A 382 -8.00 20.13 -17.96
C PRO A 382 -6.74 19.76 -17.16
N SER A 383 -6.84 18.75 -16.30
CA SER A 383 -5.73 18.30 -15.44
C SER A 383 -4.49 17.88 -16.23
N SER A 384 -3.31 18.21 -15.69
CA SER A 384 -2.02 17.81 -16.26
C SER A 384 -1.78 16.30 -16.21
N TYR A 385 -2.40 15.58 -15.27
CA TYR A 385 -2.32 14.12 -15.21
C TYR A 385 -2.85 13.46 -16.49
N GLY A 386 -3.97 13.94 -17.01
CA GLY A 386 -4.52 13.44 -18.27
C GLY A 386 -3.85 14.05 -19.51
N THR A 387 -3.72 15.38 -19.54
CA THR A 387 -3.20 16.08 -20.73
C THR A 387 -1.73 15.73 -21.01
N SER A 388 -0.87 15.74 -19.98
CA SER A 388 0.57 15.48 -20.14
C SER A 388 0.84 14.04 -20.57
N TRP A 389 0.06 13.07 -20.08
CA TRP A 389 0.20 11.68 -20.51
C TRP A 389 -0.21 11.49 -21.97
N ILE A 390 -1.39 11.99 -22.35
CA ILE A 390 -1.88 11.88 -23.73
C ILE A 390 -0.91 12.58 -24.70
N SER A 391 -0.44 13.78 -24.37
CA SER A 391 0.46 14.52 -25.26
C SER A 391 1.83 13.85 -25.39
N ASN A 392 2.45 13.43 -24.28
CA ASN A 392 3.86 13.01 -24.29
C ASN A 392 4.07 11.50 -24.44
N MET A 393 3.09 10.67 -24.09
CA MET A 393 3.22 9.21 -24.12
C MET A 393 2.37 8.53 -25.20
N VAL A 394 1.26 9.15 -25.63
CA VAL A 394 0.34 8.54 -26.61
C VAL A 394 0.45 9.20 -27.98
N LEU A 395 0.28 10.51 -28.04
CA LEU A 395 0.17 11.24 -29.31
C LEU A 395 1.49 11.87 -29.77
N ASN A 396 2.52 11.91 -28.91
CA ASN A 396 3.80 12.60 -29.14
C ASN A 396 3.61 14.03 -29.70
N LEU A 397 2.72 14.78 -29.07
CA LEU A 397 2.40 16.15 -29.48
C LEU A 397 3.54 17.09 -29.11
N THR A 398 3.98 17.88 -30.08
CA THR A 398 4.93 18.99 -29.89
C THR A 398 4.25 20.36 -29.96
N ASP A 399 2.97 20.40 -30.36
CA ASP A 399 2.19 21.61 -30.49
C ASP A 399 1.50 21.98 -29.17
N ALA A 400 1.85 23.14 -28.62
CA ALA A 400 1.23 23.68 -27.41
C ALA A 400 -0.22 24.18 -27.65
N GLY A 401 -0.65 24.30 -28.92
CA GLY A 401 -1.97 24.76 -29.34
C GLY A 401 -3.03 23.66 -29.45
N TYR A 402 -2.76 22.43 -29.00
CA TYR A 402 -3.71 21.32 -29.09
C TYR A 402 -5.03 21.63 -28.37
N ASN A 403 -6.13 21.62 -29.12
CA ASN A 403 -7.47 21.85 -28.55
C ASN A 403 -8.04 20.55 -27.98
N TRP A 404 -8.04 20.43 -26.65
CA TRP A 404 -8.57 19.26 -25.94
C TRP A 404 -10.07 19.02 -26.14
N PHE A 405 -10.86 20.04 -26.46
CA PHE A 405 -12.32 19.90 -26.65
C PHE A 405 -12.69 19.32 -28.01
N THR A 406 -11.83 19.49 -29.02
CA THR A 406 -12.10 19.03 -30.40
C THR A 406 -11.14 17.96 -30.87
N GLY A 407 -9.92 17.91 -30.33
CA GLY A 407 -8.87 16.97 -30.71
C GLY A 407 -8.94 15.65 -29.97
N TYR A 408 -9.22 15.68 -28.65
CA TYR A 408 -9.28 14.48 -27.83
C TYR A 408 -10.61 13.74 -28.03
N ASN A 409 -10.53 12.43 -28.20
CA ASN A 409 -11.70 11.56 -28.39
C ASN A 409 -11.37 10.13 -27.96
N ILE A 410 -12.37 9.25 -28.01
CA ILE A 410 -12.26 7.88 -27.54
C ILE A 410 -11.14 7.05 -28.21
N SER A 411 -10.77 7.38 -29.46
CA SER A 411 -9.66 6.68 -30.14
C SER A 411 -8.31 6.88 -29.43
N SER A 412 -8.09 8.03 -28.77
CA SER A 412 -6.89 8.27 -27.97
C SER A 412 -6.80 7.31 -26.78
N VAL A 413 -7.94 6.92 -26.22
CA VAL A 413 -8.03 5.96 -25.10
C VAL A 413 -7.61 4.56 -25.58
N PHE A 414 -8.19 4.09 -26.70
CA PHE A 414 -7.84 2.79 -27.26
C PHE A 414 -6.42 2.73 -27.83
N LEU A 415 -5.91 3.85 -28.35
CA LEU A 415 -4.50 3.96 -28.73
C LEU A 415 -3.60 3.84 -27.51
N GLY A 416 -3.94 4.50 -26.40
CA GLY A 416 -3.23 4.38 -25.13
C GLY A 416 -3.15 2.92 -24.63
N ASP A 417 -4.25 2.18 -24.70
CA ASP A 417 -4.26 0.74 -24.38
C ASP A 417 -3.38 -0.08 -25.32
N THR A 418 -3.45 0.20 -26.63
CA THR A 418 -2.67 -0.52 -27.64
C THR A 418 -1.17 -0.30 -27.46
N LEU A 419 -0.78 0.95 -27.15
CA LEU A 419 0.62 1.32 -26.95
C LEU A 419 1.15 0.83 -25.60
N ASN A 420 0.33 0.89 -24.54
CA ASN A 420 0.73 0.69 -23.15
C ASN A 420 2.12 1.29 -22.86
N PRO A 421 2.28 2.63 -22.94
CA PRO A 421 3.58 3.30 -22.87
C PRO A 421 4.43 2.83 -21.68
N GLY A 422 5.68 2.43 -21.95
CA GLY A 422 6.59 1.87 -20.95
C GLY A 422 6.19 0.49 -20.40
N HIS A 423 5.19 -0.18 -20.99
CA HIS A 423 4.53 -1.35 -20.43
C HIS A 423 4.04 -1.11 -18.99
N ALA A 424 3.58 0.10 -18.69
CA ALA A 424 3.33 0.55 -17.32
C ALA A 424 2.13 -0.10 -16.65
N ASN A 425 1.14 -0.60 -17.40
CA ASN A 425 0.01 -1.29 -16.80
C ASN A 425 0.46 -2.49 -15.96
N ALA A 426 -0.16 -2.64 -14.79
CA ALA A 426 -0.09 -3.79 -13.91
C ALA A 426 -1.40 -4.58 -13.99
N ASP A 427 -1.79 -5.00 -15.20
CA ASP A 427 -3.05 -5.64 -15.55
C ASP A 427 -2.92 -7.17 -15.78
N ASN A 428 -1.78 -7.78 -15.41
CA ASN A 428 -1.66 -9.23 -15.37
C ASN A 428 -2.27 -9.77 -14.08
N PHE A 429 -3.52 -10.23 -14.14
CA PHE A 429 -4.25 -10.74 -12.99
C PHE A 429 -3.80 -12.14 -12.53
N ASP A 430 -2.98 -12.85 -13.32
CA ASP A 430 -2.38 -14.12 -12.91
C ASP A 430 -1.11 -13.91 -12.09
N ILE A 431 -1.29 -13.59 -10.81
CA ILE A 431 -0.21 -13.45 -9.84
C ILE A 431 0.17 -14.78 -9.15
N SER A 432 -0.20 -15.92 -9.75
CA SER A 432 0.18 -17.25 -9.24
C SER A 432 1.70 -17.45 -9.08
N PRO A 433 2.60 -16.90 -9.93
CA PRO A 433 4.04 -17.02 -9.71
C PRO A 433 4.49 -16.44 -8.36
N PHE A 434 3.97 -15.28 -7.97
CA PHE A 434 4.23 -14.66 -6.67
C PHE A 434 3.67 -15.49 -5.52
N ALA A 435 2.42 -15.96 -5.64
CA ALA A 435 1.79 -16.81 -4.63
C ALA A 435 2.55 -18.13 -4.40
N ARG A 436 2.98 -18.82 -5.48
CA ARG A 436 3.65 -20.13 -5.39
C ARG A 436 4.99 -20.10 -4.66
N ARG A 437 5.67 -18.95 -4.64
CA ARG A 437 6.92 -18.78 -3.87
C ARG A 437 6.68 -18.30 -2.43
N GLY A 438 5.43 -18.19 -2.01
CA GLY A 438 5.05 -17.77 -0.65
C GLY A 438 4.87 -16.26 -0.49
N GLY A 439 4.91 -15.48 -1.57
CA GLY A 439 4.75 -14.03 -1.52
C GLY A 439 3.39 -13.60 -0.95
N LYS A 440 3.36 -12.52 -0.16
CA LYS A 440 2.15 -11.97 0.47
C LYS A 440 1.85 -10.56 -0.01
N LEU A 441 0.61 -10.31 -0.43
CA LEU A 441 0.12 -9.01 -0.89
C LEU A 441 -0.93 -8.49 0.09
N ILE A 442 -0.66 -7.33 0.69
CA ILE A 442 -1.70 -6.49 1.29
C ILE A 442 -1.95 -5.32 0.32
N HIS A 443 -3.19 -5.22 -0.15
CA HIS A 443 -3.66 -4.10 -0.93
C HIS A 443 -4.59 -3.26 -0.06
N TYR A 444 -4.48 -1.94 -0.10
CA TYR A 444 -5.50 -1.09 0.50
C TYR A 444 -5.83 0.15 -0.33
N HIS A 445 -7.02 0.71 -0.13
CA HIS A 445 -7.48 1.91 -0.84
C HIS A 445 -8.40 2.76 0.04
N GLY A 446 -8.26 4.08 -0.01
CA GLY A 446 -9.15 5.01 0.68
C GLY A 446 -10.48 5.17 -0.05
N TYR A 447 -11.61 5.03 0.64
CA TYR A 447 -12.92 5.22 0.01
C TYR A 447 -13.20 6.67 -0.38
N SER A 448 -12.54 7.63 0.27
CA SER A 448 -12.64 9.07 -0.05
C SER A 448 -11.52 9.54 -0.99
N ASP A 449 -10.88 8.62 -1.73
CA ASP A 449 -9.87 8.96 -2.73
C ASP A 449 -10.51 9.60 -3.96
N GLY A 450 -10.26 10.91 -4.14
CA GLY A 450 -10.73 11.68 -5.29
C GLY A 450 -9.66 11.90 -6.37
N LEU A 451 -8.55 11.16 -6.33
CA LEU A 451 -7.56 11.13 -7.41
C LEU A 451 -7.59 9.82 -8.18
N ILE A 452 -7.69 8.69 -7.47
CA ILE A 452 -7.90 7.35 -8.03
C ILE A 452 -9.11 6.76 -7.31
N PRO A 453 -10.24 6.48 -7.98
CA PRO A 453 -11.40 5.96 -7.28
C PRO A 453 -11.16 4.60 -6.62
N ALA A 454 -11.71 4.36 -5.42
CA ALA A 454 -11.60 3.06 -4.76
C ALA A 454 -12.18 1.90 -5.59
N GLU A 455 -13.23 2.17 -6.38
CA GLU A 455 -13.81 1.21 -7.33
C GLU A 455 -12.80 0.66 -8.33
N PHE A 456 -11.77 1.43 -8.66
CA PHE A 456 -10.67 0.99 -9.50
C PHE A 456 -9.92 -0.21 -8.91
N SER A 457 -9.76 -0.23 -7.60
CA SER A 457 -9.10 -1.31 -6.87
C SER A 457 -10.04 -2.47 -6.56
N ILE A 458 -11.32 -2.19 -6.32
CA ILE A 458 -12.37 -3.22 -6.25
C ILE A 458 -12.45 -3.98 -7.57
N TYR A 459 -12.40 -3.28 -8.71
CA TYR A 459 -12.35 -3.89 -10.03
C TYR A 459 -11.12 -4.79 -10.20
N PHE A 460 -9.91 -4.30 -9.88
CA PHE A 460 -8.68 -5.10 -9.92
C PHE A 460 -8.80 -6.38 -9.07
N HIS A 461 -9.28 -6.26 -7.83
CA HIS A 461 -9.48 -7.39 -6.93
C HIS A 461 -10.43 -8.43 -7.55
N LYS A 462 -11.56 -7.99 -8.10
CA LYS A 462 -12.52 -8.88 -8.80
C LYS A 462 -11.87 -9.59 -10.00
N GLN A 463 -11.01 -8.92 -10.78
CA GLN A 463 -10.31 -9.53 -11.91
C GLN A 463 -9.28 -10.60 -11.46
N VAL A 464 -8.56 -10.35 -10.37
CA VAL A 464 -7.64 -11.35 -9.77
C VAL A 464 -8.42 -12.58 -9.31
N LEU A 465 -9.52 -12.40 -8.58
CA LEU A 465 -10.38 -13.50 -8.14
C LEU A 465 -10.93 -14.30 -9.34
N ALA A 466 -11.47 -13.61 -10.35
CA ALA A 466 -12.01 -14.23 -11.56
C ALA A 466 -10.95 -15.01 -12.35
N THR A 467 -9.69 -14.59 -12.27
CA THR A 467 -8.57 -15.27 -12.95
C THR A 467 -8.09 -16.50 -12.17
N LEU A 468 -8.00 -16.40 -10.84
CA LEU A 468 -7.28 -17.37 -10.01
C LEU A 468 -8.19 -18.43 -9.38
N ILE A 469 -9.43 -18.09 -9.00
CA ILE A 469 -10.36 -19.06 -8.40
C ILE A 469 -10.65 -20.24 -9.35
N PRO A 470 -10.96 -20.03 -10.66
CA PRO A 470 -11.20 -21.15 -11.58
C PRO A 470 -9.97 -22.05 -11.78
N ARG A 471 -8.77 -21.57 -11.40
CA ARG A 471 -7.51 -22.32 -11.45
C ARG A 471 -7.21 -23.05 -10.14
N GLY A 472 -8.12 -23.00 -9.16
CA GLY A 472 -7.98 -23.68 -7.88
C GLY A 472 -7.10 -22.96 -6.86
N ALA A 473 -6.84 -21.65 -7.04
CA ALA A 473 -6.06 -20.88 -6.07
C ALA A 473 -6.94 -20.43 -4.89
N THR A 474 -6.43 -20.60 -3.67
CA THR A 474 -6.98 -19.98 -2.46
C THR A 474 -6.40 -18.57 -2.33
N VAL A 475 -7.09 -17.58 -2.90
CA VAL A 475 -6.55 -16.21 -3.00
C VAL A 475 -6.27 -15.59 -1.63
N ASP A 476 -7.11 -15.88 -0.64
CA ASP A 476 -6.97 -15.42 0.74
C ASP A 476 -5.66 -15.85 1.44
N ASP A 477 -4.98 -16.90 0.95
CA ASP A 477 -3.72 -17.39 1.52
C ASP A 477 -2.54 -16.46 1.22
N PHE A 478 -2.66 -15.57 0.23
CA PHE A 478 -1.58 -14.69 -0.19
C PHE A 478 -1.99 -13.28 -0.58
N TYR A 479 -3.29 -12.98 -0.74
CA TYR A 479 -3.77 -11.65 -1.11
C TYR A 479 -4.90 -11.21 -0.18
N LYS A 480 -4.68 -10.11 0.55
CA LYS A 480 -5.71 -9.41 1.35
C LYS A 480 -5.93 -8.00 0.82
N PHE A 481 -7.18 -7.60 0.71
CA PHE A 481 -7.58 -6.28 0.25
C PHE A 481 -8.40 -5.56 1.35
N TYR A 482 -8.05 -4.32 1.66
CA TYR A 482 -8.71 -3.51 2.69
C TYR A 482 -9.17 -2.17 2.13
N LEU A 483 -10.43 -1.82 2.37
CA LEU A 483 -10.94 -0.48 2.08
C LEU A 483 -10.89 0.35 3.36
N VAL A 484 -10.51 1.63 3.23
CA VAL A 484 -10.32 2.55 4.36
C VAL A 484 -11.35 3.67 4.27
N PRO A 485 -12.49 3.56 4.98
CA PRO A 485 -13.54 4.59 5.00
C PRO A 485 -13.01 5.96 5.38
N GLY A 486 -13.39 6.97 4.61
CA GLY A 486 -12.98 8.35 4.83
C GLY A 486 -11.51 8.66 4.53
N MET A 487 -10.62 7.68 4.35
CA MET A 487 -9.24 7.95 3.92
C MET A 487 -9.25 8.49 2.49
N GLN A 488 -8.47 9.54 2.28
CA GLN A 488 -8.26 10.18 0.99
C GLN A 488 -7.14 9.49 0.20
N HIS A 489 -6.69 10.08 -0.92
CA HIS A 489 -5.57 9.55 -1.69
C HIS A 489 -4.32 9.34 -0.83
N CYS A 490 -3.95 8.08 -0.61
CA CYS A 490 -2.81 7.57 0.18
C CYS A 490 -2.78 7.89 1.68
N SER A 491 -3.28 9.05 2.09
CA SER A 491 -3.13 9.59 3.44
C SER A 491 -4.23 10.60 3.72
N ARG A 492 -4.32 11.06 4.98
CA ARG A 492 -5.34 11.99 5.47
C ARG A 492 -6.75 11.43 5.30
N SER A 493 -7.73 12.22 5.71
CA SER A 493 -9.13 11.81 5.72
C SER A 493 -10.06 12.95 5.35
N ALA A 494 -11.20 12.61 4.76
CA ALA A 494 -12.39 13.44 4.84
C ALA A 494 -12.87 13.47 6.30
N GLY A 495 -13.01 14.66 6.87
CA GLY A 495 -13.34 14.83 8.29
C GLY A 495 -12.36 14.11 9.22
N ASP A 496 -12.89 13.50 10.27
CA ASP A 496 -12.13 12.83 11.33
C ASP A 496 -12.03 11.30 11.17
N ALA A 497 -12.21 10.79 9.95
CA ALA A 497 -12.13 9.36 9.70
C ALA A 497 -10.73 8.79 10.03
N PRO A 498 -10.62 7.62 10.68
CA PRO A 498 -9.35 6.95 10.89
C PRO A 498 -8.74 6.49 9.58
N TRP A 499 -7.47 6.84 9.35
CA TRP A 499 -6.80 6.63 8.06
C TRP A 499 -5.38 6.07 8.20
N TYR A 500 -4.74 6.30 9.35
CA TYR A 500 -3.34 5.99 9.54
C TYR A 500 -3.14 4.54 9.97
N ILE A 501 -2.39 3.79 9.16
CA ILE A 501 -2.04 2.38 9.35
C ILE A 501 -0.55 2.10 9.08
N ASN A 502 0.29 3.16 9.03
CA ASN A 502 1.70 3.08 8.63
C ASN A 502 1.90 2.49 7.21
N GLY A 503 1.01 2.82 6.27
CA GLY A 503 1.18 2.48 4.86
C GLY A 503 2.21 3.39 4.16
N GLY A 504 2.67 2.99 2.96
CA GLY A 504 3.64 3.78 2.18
C GLY A 504 3.19 5.23 1.95
N GLY A 505 4.06 6.20 2.25
CA GLY A 505 3.77 7.64 2.18
C GLY A 505 3.00 8.23 3.36
N GLN A 506 2.49 7.41 4.31
CA GLN A 506 1.65 7.92 5.41
C GLN A 506 2.46 8.59 6.52
N ALA A 507 3.54 7.95 6.98
CA ALA A 507 4.30 8.38 8.17
C ALA A 507 4.80 9.82 8.03
N PHE A 508 5.36 10.16 6.87
CA PHE A 508 5.88 11.50 6.58
C PHE A 508 4.80 12.59 6.66
N THR A 509 3.52 12.24 6.44
CA THR A 509 2.39 13.16 6.58
C THR A 509 2.14 13.57 8.03
N LEU A 510 2.45 12.69 8.99
CA LEU A 510 2.38 12.97 10.43
C LEU A 510 3.67 13.60 10.98
N GLY A 511 4.81 13.32 10.34
CA GLY A 511 6.09 13.93 10.66
C GLY A 511 7.28 13.14 10.14
N SER A 512 8.41 13.80 9.93
CA SER A 512 9.62 13.22 9.35
C SER A 512 10.31 12.16 10.22
N THR A 513 9.98 12.08 11.51
CA THR A 513 10.51 11.09 12.47
C THR A 513 9.49 10.03 12.88
N VAL A 514 8.25 10.13 12.38
CA VAL A 514 7.21 9.15 12.65
C VAL A 514 7.55 7.87 11.91
N HIS A 515 7.41 6.74 12.60
CA HIS A 515 7.54 5.40 12.06
C HIS A 515 6.64 4.45 12.85
N GLY A 516 6.11 3.42 12.18
CA GLY A 516 5.09 2.57 12.78
C GLY A 516 3.79 3.33 13.07
N VAL A 517 2.96 2.78 13.95
CA VAL A 517 1.81 3.49 14.52
C VAL A 517 2.14 3.92 15.96
N PRO A 518 2.33 5.23 16.21
CA PRO A 518 2.67 5.71 17.55
C PRO A 518 1.66 5.27 18.61
N GLY A 519 2.15 4.62 19.66
CA GLY A 519 1.33 4.04 20.73
C GLY A 519 0.90 2.58 20.48
N PHE A 520 1.14 2.03 19.29
CA PHE A 520 0.71 0.69 18.89
C PHE A 520 1.82 -0.03 18.09
N GLU A 521 2.70 -0.73 18.80
CA GLU A 521 3.83 -1.47 18.21
C GLU A 521 3.44 -2.90 17.80
N ASP A 522 2.32 -3.05 17.09
CA ASP A 522 1.74 -4.34 16.75
C ASP A 522 1.28 -4.46 15.29
N ALA A 523 1.10 -5.70 14.85
CA ALA A 523 0.66 -6.05 13.50
C ALA A 523 -0.83 -5.82 13.24
N ARG A 524 -1.64 -5.43 14.25
CA ARG A 524 -3.05 -5.08 14.06
C ARG A 524 -3.18 -3.62 13.62
N HIS A 525 -2.31 -2.72 14.07
CA HIS A 525 -2.37 -1.29 13.71
C HIS A 525 -1.47 -0.94 12.53
N ASP A 526 -0.32 -1.60 12.42
CA ASP A 526 0.72 -1.30 11.45
C ASP A 526 0.70 -2.31 10.29
N VAL A 527 0.32 -1.85 9.10
CA VAL A 527 0.17 -2.70 7.91
C VAL A 527 1.50 -3.29 7.42
N LEU A 528 2.63 -2.60 7.67
CA LEU A 528 3.95 -3.13 7.35
C LEU A 528 4.27 -4.29 8.30
N ARG A 529 3.99 -4.13 9.60
CA ARG A 529 4.14 -5.25 10.57
C ARG A 529 3.17 -6.38 10.28
N ALA A 530 1.96 -6.09 9.78
CA ALA A 530 1.00 -7.09 9.36
C ALA A 530 1.54 -7.98 8.23
N VAL A 531 2.09 -7.38 7.17
CA VAL A 531 2.67 -8.17 6.07
C VAL A 531 3.92 -8.92 6.53
N MET A 532 4.74 -8.33 7.40
CA MET A 532 5.90 -9.02 7.98
C MET A 532 5.47 -10.25 8.76
N ARG A 533 4.49 -10.11 9.67
CA ARG A 533 3.98 -11.24 10.45
C ARG A 533 3.43 -12.34 9.54
N TRP A 534 2.77 -11.96 8.45
CA TRP A 534 2.24 -12.93 7.50
C TRP A 534 3.34 -13.69 6.75
N VAL A 535 4.39 -12.99 6.31
CA VAL A 535 5.55 -13.58 5.61
C VAL A 535 6.39 -14.43 6.57
N GLU A 536 6.70 -13.92 7.75
CA GLU A 536 7.70 -14.49 8.65
C GLU A 536 7.11 -15.55 9.59
N GLU A 537 5.84 -15.43 9.97
CA GLU A 537 5.16 -16.31 10.93
C GLU A 537 3.99 -17.08 10.31
N GLY A 538 3.62 -16.80 9.07
CA GLY A 538 2.47 -17.43 8.41
C GLY A 538 1.11 -16.96 8.93
N VAL A 539 1.06 -15.88 9.72
CA VAL A 539 -0.19 -15.37 10.30
C VAL A 539 -0.77 -14.25 9.44
N ALA A 540 -1.80 -14.60 8.65
CA ALA A 540 -2.51 -13.62 7.83
C ALA A 540 -3.23 -12.57 8.70
N PRO A 541 -3.25 -11.29 8.30
CA PRO A 541 -4.08 -10.30 8.97
C PRO A 541 -5.55 -10.60 8.70
N GLY A 542 -6.34 -10.77 9.77
CA GLY A 542 -7.80 -10.86 9.70
C GLY A 542 -8.48 -9.49 9.79
N GLU A 543 -7.74 -8.46 10.19
CA GLU A 543 -8.20 -7.08 10.36
C GLU A 543 -6.97 -6.16 10.44
N ILE A 544 -7.16 -4.88 10.13
CA ILE A 544 -6.20 -3.80 10.41
C ILE A 544 -6.94 -2.68 11.14
N VAL A 545 -6.32 -2.02 12.11
CA VAL A 545 -6.92 -0.93 12.88
C VAL A 545 -6.36 0.40 12.38
N ALA A 546 -7.21 1.17 11.69
CA ALA A 546 -6.89 2.52 11.29
C ALA A 546 -7.03 3.48 12.48
N THR A 547 -6.11 4.46 12.55
CA THR A 547 -6.04 5.43 13.64
C THR A 547 -6.21 6.85 13.09
N LYS A 548 -7.03 7.67 13.78
CA LYS A 548 -7.04 9.13 13.65
C LYS A 548 -6.38 9.71 14.90
N PHE A 549 -5.33 10.52 14.71
CA PHE A 549 -4.80 11.37 15.79
C PHE A 549 -5.56 12.69 15.84
N VAL A 550 -5.65 13.32 17.02
CA VAL A 550 -6.27 14.63 17.17
C VAL A 550 -5.53 15.64 16.28
N ASP A 551 -6.25 16.22 15.30
CA ASP A 551 -5.73 17.13 14.27
C ASP A 551 -4.56 16.57 13.46
N ASP A 552 -4.46 15.24 13.34
CA ASP A 552 -3.32 14.54 12.73
C ASP A 552 -1.98 14.88 13.41
N VAL A 553 -2.00 15.18 14.71
CA VAL A 553 -0.81 15.42 15.54
C VAL A 553 -0.64 14.31 16.56
N VAL A 554 0.37 13.45 16.35
CA VAL A 554 0.66 12.28 17.19
C VAL A 554 0.68 12.61 18.69
N GLY A 555 1.37 13.70 19.08
CA GLY A 555 1.51 14.10 20.49
C GLY A 555 0.21 14.56 21.18
N ARG A 556 -0.90 14.73 20.44
CA ARG A 556 -2.22 15.05 20.98
C ARG A 556 -3.07 13.81 21.29
N GLY A 557 -2.56 12.62 21.01
CA GLY A 557 -3.23 11.36 21.27
C GLY A 557 -4.21 10.93 20.19
N VAL A 558 -4.78 9.75 20.39
CA VAL A 558 -5.76 9.12 19.50
C VAL A 558 -7.12 9.81 19.66
N LYS A 559 -7.74 10.17 18.53
CA LYS A 559 -9.10 10.71 18.47
C LYS A 559 -10.13 9.61 18.23
N ARG A 560 -9.85 8.70 17.30
CA ARG A 560 -10.76 7.64 16.84
C ARG A 560 -9.97 6.48 16.26
N GLN A 561 -10.43 5.25 16.47
CA GLN A 561 -9.94 4.07 15.78
C GLN A 561 -11.08 3.29 15.13
N ARG A 562 -10.77 2.60 14.03
CA ARG A 562 -11.75 1.80 13.29
C ARG A 562 -11.07 0.53 12.77
N LYS A 563 -11.75 -0.60 12.91
CA LYS A 563 -11.32 -1.83 12.23
C LYS A 563 -11.55 -1.71 10.73
N LEU A 564 -10.60 -2.20 9.97
CA LEU A 564 -10.64 -2.43 8.54
C LEU A 564 -10.71 -3.93 8.32
N CYS A 565 -11.69 -4.37 7.54
CA CYS A 565 -11.95 -5.78 7.31
C CYS A 565 -11.44 -6.22 5.94
N PRO A 566 -11.02 -7.50 5.78
CA PRO A 566 -10.68 -8.05 4.49
C PRO A 566 -11.91 -8.02 3.57
N TYR A 567 -11.83 -7.28 2.48
CA TYR A 567 -12.92 -7.18 1.50
C TYR A 567 -13.26 -8.59 0.96
N PRO A 568 -14.55 -8.98 0.87
CA PRO A 568 -15.74 -8.13 0.93
C PRO A 568 -16.38 -7.99 2.32
N GLU A 569 -15.74 -8.45 3.40
CA GLU A 569 -16.23 -8.16 4.74
C GLU A 569 -16.13 -6.66 5.03
N ARG A 570 -17.02 -6.19 5.90
CA ARG A 570 -17.12 -4.78 6.28
C ARG A 570 -17.13 -4.64 7.79
N ALA A 571 -16.57 -3.53 8.28
CA ALA A 571 -16.62 -3.21 9.70
C ALA A 571 -17.98 -2.62 10.04
N ARG A 572 -18.68 -3.25 10.98
CA ARG A 572 -20.02 -2.85 11.42
C ARG A 572 -20.05 -2.55 12.91
N PHE A 573 -20.68 -1.44 13.25
CA PHE A 573 -21.07 -1.08 14.61
C PHE A 573 -22.49 -1.60 14.89
N ASP A 574 -22.70 -2.18 16.05
CA ASP A 574 -23.98 -2.79 16.42
C ASP A 574 -24.80 -1.96 17.41
N GLY A 575 -24.37 -0.72 17.65
CA GLY A 575 -24.98 0.20 18.61
C GLY A 575 -24.49 -0.01 20.05
N VAL A 576 -23.54 -0.93 20.29
CA VAL A 576 -23.02 -1.21 21.63
C VAL A 576 -21.56 -0.76 21.75
N GLY A 577 -21.28 0.03 22.80
CA GLY A 577 -19.94 0.54 23.07
C GLY A 577 -19.69 1.93 22.49
N ASP A 578 -18.44 2.36 22.51
CA ASP A 578 -18.01 3.64 21.96
C ASP A 578 -17.59 3.45 20.49
N PRO A 579 -18.25 4.09 19.50
CA PRO A 579 -17.90 3.95 18.09
C PRO A 579 -16.51 4.50 17.75
N ASP A 580 -15.90 5.29 18.64
CA ASP A 580 -14.54 5.79 18.49
C ASP A 580 -13.46 4.77 18.91
N LEU A 581 -13.86 3.66 19.54
CA LEU A 581 -12.99 2.53 19.88
C LEU A 581 -13.17 1.39 18.88
N GLU A 582 -12.07 0.87 18.38
CA GLU A 582 -12.01 -0.26 17.44
C GLU A 582 -12.67 -1.53 18.00
N GLY A 583 -12.63 -1.72 19.32
CA GLY A 583 -13.24 -2.85 20.01
C GLY A 583 -14.75 -2.96 19.83
N SER A 584 -15.44 -1.85 19.53
CA SER A 584 -16.89 -1.79 19.30
C SER A 584 -17.30 -2.22 17.89
N TRP A 585 -16.33 -2.48 17.00
CA TRP A 585 -16.56 -2.86 15.62
C TRP A 585 -16.28 -4.34 15.40
N ARG A 586 -17.03 -4.97 14.51
CA ARG A 586 -16.79 -6.35 14.05
C ARG A 586 -16.78 -6.44 12.55
N CYS A 587 -15.95 -7.32 12.01
CA CYS A 587 -16.02 -7.69 10.61
C CYS A 587 -17.21 -8.61 10.40
N VAL A 588 -18.05 -8.25 9.43
CA VAL A 588 -19.22 -9.02 9.03
C VAL A 588 -19.19 -9.24 7.52
N GLY A 589 -19.48 -10.47 7.12
CA GLY A 589 -19.80 -10.77 5.73
C GLY A 589 -21.15 -10.17 5.33
N LEU A 590 -21.35 -9.99 4.02
CA LEU A 590 -22.62 -9.53 3.46
C LEU A 590 -23.70 -10.64 3.38
N PHE A 591 -23.34 -11.90 3.68
CA PHE A 591 -24.18 -13.09 3.55
C PHE A 591 -24.10 -13.99 4.76
#